data_AF-A0A933GYE0-F1
#
_entry.id   AF-A0A933GYE0-F1
#
_cell.length_a   1.000
_cell.length_b   1.000
_cell.length_c   1.000
_cell.angle_alpha   90.00
_cell.angle_beta   90.00
_cell.angle_gamma   90.00
#
_symmetry.space_group_name_H-M   'P 1'
#
loop_
_entity.id
_entity.type
_entity.pdbx_description
1 polymer ?
#
loop_
_entity_poly.entity_id
_entity_poly.type
_entity_poly.pdbx_seq_one_letter_code
_entity_poly.pdbx_strand_id
1 'polypeptide(L)'
;MTSIPEGWTDDMSIVLPSALTVEMVVDVVLGGEARKASCDLTHAKLVSLGLSEGDAHLAHDRALGGLVRAATGNPANEPSKEKDPVAWASYRRCSREPALIAAIRPDFGIPSGAAANGISARKWWQFWK
;
A
#
# COMPACT_ATOMS: atom_id res chain seq x y z
N MET A 1 0.90 25.15 -11.83
CA MET A 1 -0.03 24.30 -11.07
C MET A 1 -1.00 23.71 -12.07
N THR A 2 -0.80 22.45 -12.45
CA THR A 2 -1.66 21.74 -13.41
C THR A 2 -2.90 21.26 -12.65
N SER A 3 -4.06 21.89 -12.90
CA SER A 3 -5.33 21.44 -12.35
C SER A 3 -5.78 20.17 -13.08
N ILE A 4 -6.34 19.24 -12.32
CA ILE A 4 -6.93 18.00 -12.83
C ILE A 4 -8.11 18.37 -13.76
N PRO A 5 -8.28 17.74 -14.95
CA PRO A 5 -9.39 18.04 -15.85
C PRO A 5 -10.75 17.89 -15.17
N GLU A 6 -11.72 18.70 -15.58
CA GLU A 6 -13.09 18.63 -15.05
C GLU A 6 -13.68 17.22 -15.29
N GLY A 7 -14.18 16.59 -14.23
CA GLY A 7 -14.68 15.21 -14.25
C GLY A 7 -13.65 14.12 -13.91
N TRP A 8 -12.38 14.46 -13.74
CA TRP A 8 -11.34 13.54 -13.27
C TRP A 8 -11.18 13.68 -11.75
N THR A 9 -11.37 12.59 -11.01
CA THR A 9 -11.12 12.55 -9.57
C THR A 9 -9.73 11.96 -9.30
N ASP A 10 -8.98 12.59 -8.40
CA ASP A 10 -7.77 11.99 -7.81
C ASP A 10 -8.06 11.34 -6.44
N ASP A 11 -9.34 11.24 -6.09
CA ASP A 11 -9.80 10.53 -4.92
C ASP A 11 -9.66 9.02 -5.13
N MET A 12 -8.72 8.44 -4.38
CA MET A 12 -8.46 7.00 -4.33
C MET A 12 -8.99 6.42 -3.01
N SER A 13 -10.00 7.05 -2.41
CA SER A 13 -10.69 6.53 -1.24
C SER A 13 -11.54 5.30 -1.57
N ILE A 14 -11.80 4.51 -0.53
CA ILE A 14 -12.71 3.37 -0.56
C ILE A 14 -13.86 3.63 0.38
N VAL A 15 -15.03 3.06 0.08
CA VAL A 15 -16.16 3.12 0.99
C VAL A 15 -16.01 2.05 2.06
N LEU A 16 -15.96 2.49 3.33
CA LEU A 16 -15.83 1.57 4.46
C LEU A 16 -17.19 1.31 5.13
N PRO A 17 -17.52 0.05 5.43
CA PRO A 17 -18.59 -0.27 6.38
C PRO A 17 -18.30 0.36 7.74
N SER A 18 -19.34 0.72 8.49
CA SER A 18 -19.22 1.43 9.78
C SER A 18 -18.37 0.73 10.84
N ALA A 19 -18.20 -0.58 10.73
CA ALA A 19 -17.41 -1.39 11.65
C ALA A 19 -15.94 -1.57 11.21
N LEU A 20 -15.54 -1.04 10.05
CA LEU A 20 -14.21 -1.25 9.47
C LEU A 20 -13.43 0.06 9.43
N THR A 21 -12.13 -0.02 9.74
CA THR A 21 -11.21 1.12 9.63
C THR A 21 -10.20 0.90 8.50
N VAL A 22 -9.59 1.99 8.03
CA VAL A 22 -8.51 1.93 7.04
C VAL A 22 -7.34 1.08 7.55
N GLU A 23 -7.01 1.19 8.84
CA GLU A 23 -5.95 0.40 9.46
C GLU A 23 -6.29 -1.09 9.40
N MET A 24 -7.52 -1.50 9.73
CA MET A 24 -7.93 -2.91 9.63
C MET A 24 -7.81 -3.45 8.20
N VAL A 25 -8.13 -2.63 7.20
CA VAL A 25 -7.96 -2.98 5.77
C VAL A 25 -6.48 -3.19 5.43
N VAL A 26 -5.63 -2.24 5.83
CA VAL A 26 -4.17 -2.34 5.62
C VAL A 26 -3.60 -3.58 6.32
N ASP A 27 -4.05 -3.88 7.53
CA ASP A 27 -3.62 -5.03 8.31
C ASP A 27 -3.95 -6.35 7.63
N VAL A 28 -5.14 -6.45 7.03
CA VAL A 28 -5.55 -7.63 6.25
C VAL A 28 -4.64 -7.80 5.04
N VAL A 29 -4.40 -6.73 4.27
CA VAL A 29 -3.59 -6.78 3.06
C VAL A 29 -2.13 -7.12 3.37
N LEU A 30 -1.48 -6.32 4.22
CA LEU A 30 -0.06 -6.52 4.55
C LEU A 30 0.17 -7.84 5.28
N GLY A 31 -0.76 -8.24 6.15
CA GLY A 31 -0.72 -9.53 6.81
C GLY A 31 -0.88 -10.69 5.82
N GLY A 32 -1.71 -10.56 4.79
CA GLY A 32 -1.85 -11.52 3.70
C GLY A 32 -0.54 -11.66 2.91
N GLU A 33 0.04 -10.54 2.48
CA GLU A 33 1.30 -10.47 1.74
C GLU A 33 2.49 -11.03 2.53
N ALA A 34 2.57 -10.73 3.85
CA ALA A 34 3.63 -11.23 4.70
C ALA A 34 3.57 -12.76 4.85
N ARG A 35 2.35 -13.33 4.84
CA ARG A 35 2.10 -14.77 4.86
C ARG A 35 2.12 -15.43 3.48
N LYS A 36 2.40 -14.66 2.42
CA LYS A 36 2.35 -15.13 1.02
C LYS A 36 0.99 -15.75 0.66
N ALA A 37 -0.09 -15.21 1.21
CA ALA A 37 -1.44 -15.57 0.81
C ALA A 37 -1.66 -15.20 -0.67
N SER A 38 -2.53 -15.94 -1.36
CA SER A 38 -2.94 -15.53 -2.70
C SER A 38 -3.70 -14.21 -2.67
N CYS A 39 -3.62 -13.47 -3.78
CA CYS A 39 -4.38 -12.25 -3.99
C CYS A 39 -5.88 -12.50 -3.78
N ASP A 40 -6.41 -13.55 -4.40
CA ASP A 40 -7.82 -13.96 -4.30
C ASP A 40 -8.28 -14.20 -2.85
N LEU A 41 -7.45 -14.84 -2.02
CA LEU A 41 -7.80 -15.09 -0.62
C LEU A 41 -7.85 -13.78 0.18
N THR A 42 -6.94 -12.86 -0.10
CA THR A 42 -6.91 -11.54 0.53
C THR A 42 -8.13 -10.71 0.11
N HIS A 43 -8.47 -10.72 -1.18
CA HIS A 43 -9.66 -10.06 -1.72
C HIS A 43 -10.95 -10.65 -1.14
N ALA A 44 -11.09 -11.98 -1.16
CA ALA A 44 -12.25 -12.65 -0.57
C ALA A 44 -12.39 -12.32 0.92
N LYS A 45 -11.28 -12.17 1.65
CA LYS A 45 -11.32 -11.74 3.04
C LYS A 45 -11.83 -10.31 3.19
N LEU A 46 -11.35 -9.36 2.39
CA LEU A 46 -11.83 -7.97 2.39
C LEU A 46 -13.32 -7.89 2.04
N VAL A 47 -13.77 -8.62 1.03
CA VAL A 47 -15.19 -8.72 0.65
C VAL A 47 -16.02 -9.31 1.79
N SER A 48 -15.52 -10.35 2.48
CA SER A 48 -16.20 -10.92 3.64
C SER A 48 -16.33 -9.96 4.83
N LEU A 49 -15.50 -8.90 4.87
CA LEU A 49 -15.58 -7.82 5.86
C LEU A 49 -16.54 -6.69 5.43
N GLY A 50 -17.16 -6.82 4.25
CA GLY A 50 -18.18 -5.90 3.76
C GLY A 50 -17.71 -4.92 2.69
N LEU A 51 -16.48 -5.02 2.19
CA LEU A 51 -16.05 -4.24 1.02
C LEU A 51 -16.73 -4.75 -0.24
N SER A 52 -17.00 -3.84 -1.18
CA SER A 52 -17.28 -4.25 -2.55
C SER A 52 -16.05 -4.90 -3.18
N GLU A 53 -16.21 -5.71 -4.23
CA GLU A 53 -15.07 -6.28 -4.94
C GLU A 53 -14.14 -5.19 -5.50
N GLY A 54 -14.71 -4.09 -6.02
CA GLY A 54 -13.96 -2.93 -6.50
C GLY A 54 -13.14 -2.27 -5.41
N ASP A 55 -13.74 -2.02 -4.24
CA ASP A 55 -13.04 -1.46 -3.09
C ASP A 55 -11.98 -2.41 -2.53
N ALA A 56 -12.21 -3.73 -2.58
CA ALA A 56 -11.24 -4.72 -2.14
C ALA A 56 -10.00 -4.72 -3.04
N HIS A 57 -10.18 -4.66 -4.36
CA HIS A 57 -9.07 -4.52 -5.32
C HIS A 57 -8.33 -3.20 -5.13
N LEU A 58 -9.06 -2.10 -5.00
CA LEU A 58 -8.47 -0.77 -4.80
C LEU A 58 -7.69 -0.72 -3.47
N ALA A 59 -8.24 -1.29 -2.40
CA ALA A 59 -7.58 -1.37 -1.10
C ALA A 59 -6.26 -2.15 -1.16
N HIS A 60 -6.25 -3.31 -1.84
CA HIS A 60 -5.04 -4.12 -2.01
C HIS A 60 -3.97 -3.34 -2.79
N ASP A 61 -4.35 -2.76 -3.92
CA ASP A 61 -3.49 -1.92 -4.75
C ASP A 61 -2.89 -0.74 -3.98
N ARG A 62 -3.73 -0.03 -3.22
CA ARG A 62 -3.29 1.15 -2.46
C ARG A 62 -2.45 0.81 -1.26
N ALA A 63 -2.75 -0.27 -0.55
CA ALA A 63 -1.89 -0.76 0.52
C ALA A 63 -0.50 -1.15 0.00
N LEU A 64 -0.39 -1.84 -1.13
CA LEU A 64 0.91 -2.15 -1.74
C LEU A 64 1.66 -0.90 -2.23
N GLY A 65 0.94 0.08 -2.80
CA GLY A 65 1.52 1.37 -3.17
C GLY A 65 2.13 2.11 -1.98
N GLY A 66 1.46 2.12 -0.83
CA GLY A 66 1.98 2.68 0.42
C GLY A 66 3.26 1.99 0.90
N LEU A 67 3.29 0.65 0.84
CA LEU A 67 4.47 -0.14 1.20
C LEU A 67 5.68 0.20 0.33
N VAL A 68 5.50 0.25 -0.99
CA VAL A 68 6.59 0.55 -1.93
C VAL A 68 7.11 1.97 -1.74
N ARG A 69 6.23 2.95 -1.51
CA ARG A 69 6.64 4.32 -1.21
C ARG A 69 7.43 4.39 0.10
N ALA A 70 7.01 3.67 1.14
CA ALA A 70 7.73 3.60 2.41
C ALA A 70 9.11 2.95 2.24
N ALA A 71 9.21 1.93 1.40
CA ALA A 71 10.47 1.26 1.09
C ALA A 71 11.53 2.18 0.47
N THR A 72 11.13 3.31 -0.14
CA THR A 72 12.09 4.30 -0.66
C THR A 72 12.79 5.10 0.43
N GLY A 73 12.22 5.17 1.64
CA GLY A 73 12.71 6.01 2.73
C GLY A 73 12.64 7.52 2.46
N ASN A 74 12.03 7.95 1.35
CA ASN A 74 11.94 9.36 0.96
C ASN A 74 10.61 9.97 1.43
N PRO A 75 10.61 10.95 2.36
CA PRO A 75 9.40 11.61 2.84
C PRO A 75 8.59 12.31 1.75
N ALA A 76 9.22 12.71 0.64
CA ALA A 76 8.52 13.33 -0.49
C ALA A 76 7.56 12.36 -1.20
N ASN A 77 7.67 11.04 -0.94
CA ASN A 77 6.78 10.02 -1.46
C ASN A 77 5.60 9.70 -0.52
N GLU A 78 5.44 10.41 0.61
CA GLU A 78 4.30 10.20 1.52
C GLU A 78 2.97 10.46 0.78
N PRO A 79 2.04 9.49 0.74
CA PRO A 79 0.73 9.69 0.13
C PRO A 79 -0.09 10.75 0.88
N SER A 80 -1.06 11.38 0.20
CA SER A 80 -2.01 12.24 0.89
C SER A 80 -2.98 11.41 1.74
N LYS A 81 -3.08 11.72 3.03
CA LYS A 81 -4.05 11.07 3.93
C LYS A 81 -5.50 11.27 3.49
N GLU A 82 -5.80 12.44 2.91
CA GLU A 82 -7.17 12.81 2.52
C GLU A 82 -7.58 12.15 1.21
N LYS A 83 -6.63 12.00 0.26
CA LYS A 83 -6.91 11.51 -1.11
C LYS A 83 -6.62 10.03 -1.31
N ASP A 84 -5.67 9.48 -0.55
CA ASP A 84 -5.26 8.08 -0.62
C ASP A 84 -5.03 7.55 0.81
N PRO A 85 -6.11 7.47 1.62
CA PRO A 85 -6.01 7.11 3.04
C PRO A 85 -5.39 5.72 3.25
N VAL A 86 -5.68 4.77 2.37
CA VAL A 86 -5.16 3.39 2.45
C VAL A 86 -3.66 3.36 2.20
N ALA A 87 -3.17 4.01 1.13
CA ALA A 87 -1.72 4.05 0.90
C ALA A 87 -1.01 4.87 1.97
N TRP A 88 -1.61 5.96 2.46
CA TRP A 88 -1.04 6.73 3.57
C TRP A 88 -0.89 5.87 4.82
N ALA A 89 -1.93 5.15 5.25
CA ALA A 89 -1.88 4.29 6.43
C ALA A 89 -0.84 3.16 6.27
N SER A 90 -0.81 2.52 5.10
CA SER A 90 0.22 1.52 4.76
C SER A 90 1.64 2.11 4.79
N TYR A 91 1.83 3.29 4.21
CA TYR A 91 3.12 4.01 4.22
C TYR A 91 3.58 4.26 5.65
N ARG A 92 2.71 4.79 6.51
CA ARG A 92 3.02 5.08 7.92
C ARG A 92 3.37 3.82 8.69
N ARG A 93 2.64 2.72 8.47
CA ARG A 93 2.89 1.44 9.12
C ARG A 93 4.25 0.88 8.70
N CYS A 94 4.48 0.73 7.40
CA CYS A 94 5.73 0.21 6.85
C CYS A 94 6.94 1.08 7.22
N SER A 95 6.78 2.41 7.30
CA SER A 95 7.85 3.32 7.74
C SER A 95 8.24 3.12 9.22
N ARG A 96 7.28 2.72 10.08
CA ARG A 96 7.53 2.40 11.49
C ARG A 96 8.08 0.99 11.68
N GLU A 97 7.74 0.07 10.78
CA GLU A 97 8.11 -1.34 10.84
C GLU A 97 8.88 -1.78 9.57
N PRO A 98 10.15 -1.37 9.38
CA PRO A 98 10.92 -1.75 8.18
C PRO A 98 11.06 -3.26 7.97
N ALA A 99 11.00 -4.06 9.04
CA ALA A 99 11.00 -5.51 8.96
C ALA A 99 9.80 -6.08 8.17
N LEU A 100 8.65 -5.39 8.19
CA LEU A 100 7.48 -5.77 7.42
C LEU A 100 7.72 -5.63 5.92
N ILE A 101 8.43 -4.57 5.50
CA ILE A 101 8.85 -4.37 4.11
C ILE A 101 9.74 -5.52 3.68
N ALA A 102 10.75 -5.87 4.48
CA ALA A 102 11.66 -6.98 4.16
C ALA A 102 10.95 -8.34 4.08
N ALA A 103 9.93 -8.59 4.92
CA ALA A 103 9.14 -9.82 4.86
C ALA A 103 8.28 -9.92 3.58
N ILE A 104 7.69 -8.80 3.16
CA ILE A 104 6.76 -8.76 2.03
C ILE A 104 7.52 -8.65 0.69
N ARG A 105 8.54 -7.80 0.64
CA ARG A 105 9.41 -7.51 -0.50
C ARG A 105 10.88 -7.49 -0.04
N PRO A 106 11.52 -8.66 0.08
CA PRO A 106 12.92 -8.75 0.51
C PRO A 106 13.89 -8.04 -0.45
N ASP A 107 13.47 -7.82 -1.70
CA ASP A 107 14.18 -7.02 -2.70
C ASP A 107 14.28 -5.53 -2.36
N PHE A 108 13.43 -5.03 -1.46
CA PHE A 108 13.54 -3.69 -0.88
C PHE A 108 14.22 -3.65 0.49
N GLY A 109 14.57 -4.81 1.06
CA GLY A 109 15.30 -4.88 2.33
C GLY A 109 16.70 -4.29 2.16
N ILE A 110 17.00 -3.21 2.88
CA ILE A 110 18.37 -2.67 2.95
C ILE A 110 19.24 -3.69 3.68
N PRO A 111 20.40 -4.13 3.13
CA PRO A 111 21.37 -4.88 3.91
C PRO A 111 21.90 -3.96 5.00
N SER A 112 21.73 -4.36 6.27
CA SER A 112 22.20 -3.57 7.40
C SER A 112 23.68 -3.19 7.22
N GLY A 113 23.96 -1.90 7.01
CA GLY A 113 25.33 -1.36 6.99
C GLY A 113 25.83 -0.73 5.68
N ALA A 114 25.09 -0.79 4.57
CA ALA A 114 25.49 -0.10 3.34
C ALA A 114 24.85 1.30 3.27
N ALA A 115 25.68 2.33 3.08
CA ALA A 115 25.26 3.71 2.83
C ALA A 115 24.13 3.77 1.80
N ALA A 116 23.19 4.70 2.01
CA ALA A 116 21.99 4.99 1.22
C ALA A 116 22.30 5.45 -0.23
N ASN A 117 23.03 4.63 -0.98
CA ASN A 117 23.30 4.83 -2.39
C ASN A 117 22.42 3.88 -3.19
N GLY A 118 21.22 4.38 -3.50
CA GLY A 118 20.42 3.94 -4.63
C GLY A 118 19.92 2.50 -4.54
N ILE A 119 18.74 2.32 -3.94
CA ILE A 119 17.77 1.38 -4.53
C ILE A 119 17.53 1.92 -5.95
N SER A 120 18.34 1.45 -6.91
CA SER A 120 18.18 1.74 -8.33
C SER A 120 16.71 1.56 -8.64
N ALA A 121 16.09 2.61 -9.18
CA ALA A 121 14.69 2.72 -9.55
C ALA A 121 14.25 1.56 -10.45
N ARG A 122 14.07 0.37 -9.88
CA ARG A 122 13.31 -0.70 -10.52
C ARG A 122 11.91 -0.14 -10.68
N LYS A 123 11.49 -0.13 -11.93
CA LYS A 123 10.24 0.48 -12.36
C LYS A 123 9.10 -0.16 -11.58
N TRP A 124 8.42 0.64 -10.75
CA TRP A 124 7.39 0.21 -9.80
C TRP A 124 6.26 -0.62 -10.44
N TRP A 125 6.01 -0.45 -11.74
CA TRP A 125 5.02 -1.20 -12.52
C TRP A 125 5.46 -2.63 -12.88
N GLN A 126 6.73 -3.00 -12.70
CA GLN A 126 7.23 -4.35 -13.04
C GLN A 126 6.81 -5.42 -12.02
N PHE A 127 6.26 -5.00 -10.88
CA PHE A 127 5.80 -5.88 -9.81
C PHE A 127 4.29 -6.18 -9.86
N TRP A 128 3.62 -5.70 -10.91
CA TRP A 128 2.21 -5.87 -11.23
C TRP A 128 2.01 -6.95 -12.32
N LYS A 129 2.52 -8.17 -12.07
CA LYS A 129 2.34 -9.32 -12.95
C LYS A 129 1.56 -10.42 -12.26
#